data_AF-A0A6M0S6I0-F1
#
_entry.id   AF-A0A6M0S6I0-F1
#
_cell.length_a   1.000
_cell.length_b   1.000
_cell.length_c   1.000
_cell.angle_alpha   90.00
_cell.angle_beta   90.00
_cell.angle_gamma   90.00
#
_symmetry.space_group_name_H-M   'P 1'
#
loop_
_entity.id
_entity.type
_entity.pdbx_description
1 polymer ?
#
loop_
_entity_poly.entity_id
_entity_poly.type
_entity_poly.pdbx_seq_one_letter_code
_entity_poly.pdbx_strand_id
1 'polypeptide(L)'
;MARNWAITIGINGYRYLQRLNYAKRDADSVRQFFIDELKFEQVYHFSKDAAPIPQDYGPDLDAVPTCTTLRRFFRTRFEKPFLREGDNLWCFCADLQN
;
A
#
# COMPACT_ATOMS: atom_id res chain seq x y z
N MET A 1 -20.72 -5.63 -9.58
CA MET A 1 -19.47 -6.25 -10.06
C MET A 1 -18.55 -6.42 -8.87
N ALA A 2 -17.70 -7.44 -8.90
CA ALA A 2 -16.65 -7.63 -7.89
C ALA A 2 -15.72 -6.41 -7.87
N ARG A 3 -15.40 -5.93 -6.69
CA ARG A 3 -14.52 -4.76 -6.51
C ARG A 3 -13.07 -5.19 -6.50
N ASN A 4 -12.20 -4.39 -7.12
CA ASN A 4 -10.76 -4.62 -7.14
C ASN A 4 -10.04 -3.56 -6.31
N TRP A 5 -9.39 -4.02 -5.25
CA TRP A 5 -8.66 -3.19 -4.30
C TRP A 5 -7.19 -3.61 -4.29
N ALA A 6 -6.29 -2.68 -3.99
CA ALA A 6 -4.87 -2.98 -3.89
C ALA A 6 -4.17 -2.30 -2.72
N ILE A 7 -3.08 -2.92 -2.29
CA ILE A 7 -2.08 -2.36 -1.40
C ILE A 7 -0.73 -2.45 -2.13
N THR A 8 -0.02 -1.33 -2.24
CA THR A 8 1.30 -1.24 -2.87
C THR A 8 2.29 -0.69 -1.85
N ILE A 9 3.42 -1.36 -1.66
CA ILE A 9 4.44 -1.00 -0.67
C ILE A 9 5.82 -1.01 -1.32
N GLY A 10 6.51 0.13 -1.26
CA GLY A 10 7.87 0.28 -1.79
C GLY A 10 8.84 0.80 -0.73
N ILE A 11 9.87 0.00 -0.40
CA ILE A 11 10.85 0.35 0.63
C ILE A 11 12.27 0.32 0.04
N ASN A 12 12.82 1.50 -0.24
CA ASN A 12 14.19 1.61 -0.76
C ASN A 12 15.29 1.41 0.28
N GLY A 13 14.98 1.29 1.56
CA GLY A 13 16.03 1.09 2.53
C GLY A 13 15.53 1.01 3.94
N TYR A 14 16.07 0.03 4.65
CA TYR A 14 15.94 -0.09 6.09
C TYR A 14 17.18 0.52 6.76
N ARG A 15 17.04 0.98 8.01
CA ARG A 15 18.11 1.68 8.75
C ARG A 15 19.42 0.88 8.83
N TYR A 16 19.33 -0.45 8.86
CA TYR A 16 20.47 -1.36 9.07
C TYR A 16 20.68 -2.35 7.91
N LEU A 17 20.04 -2.12 6.76
CA LEU A 17 20.20 -2.97 5.57
C LEU A 17 20.69 -2.15 4.38
N GLN A 18 21.27 -2.84 3.39
CA GLN A 18 21.65 -2.21 2.13
C GLN A 18 20.43 -1.55 1.48
N ARG A 19 20.63 -0.34 0.96
CA ARG A 19 19.57 0.41 0.29
C ARG A 19 19.31 -0.19 -1.11
N LEU A 20 18.03 -0.31 -1.44
CA LEU A 20 17.53 -0.61 -2.77
C LEU A 20 17.38 0.67 -3.58
N ASN A 21 17.58 0.55 -4.89
CA ASN A 21 17.47 1.67 -5.81
C ASN A 21 16.05 1.83 -6.40
N TYR A 22 15.28 0.73 -6.49
CA TYR A 22 14.09 0.69 -7.35
C TYR A 22 12.79 0.27 -6.66
N ALA A 23 12.82 -0.30 -5.47
CA ALA A 23 11.63 -0.77 -4.75
C ALA A 23 10.49 0.27 -4.65
N LYS A 24 10.82 1.53 -4.33
CA LYS A 24 9.87 2.65 -4.38
C LYS A 24 9.27 2.81 -5.78
N ARG A 25 10.13 2.91 -6.79
CA ARG A 25 9.72 3.15 -8.18
C ARG A 25 8.84 2.00 -8.70
N ASP A 26 9.14 0.77 -8.31
CA ASP A 26 8.36 -0.40 -8.68
C ASP A 26 6.96 -0.31 -8.07
N ALA A 27 6.85 0.02 -6.78
CA ALA A 27 5.56 0.22 -6.13
C ALA A 27 4.76 1.40 -6.73
N ASP A 28 5.42 2.52 -7.06
CA ASP A 28 4.80 3.67 -7.72
C ASP A 28 4.24 3.28 -9.11
N SER A 29 5.00 2.49 -9.87
CA SER A 29 4.61 2.04 -11.21
C SER A 29 3.45 1.04 -11.15
N VAL A 30 3.49 0.10 -10.21
CA VAL A 30 2.39 -0.86 -9.99
C VAL A 30 1.13 -0.16 -9.51
N ARG A 31 1.25 0.85 -8.63
CA ARG A 31 0.12 1.70 -8.24
C ARG A 31 -0.50 2.36 -9.46
N GLN A 32 0.32 2.96 -10.32
CA GLN A 32 -0.18 3.65 -11.52
C GLN A 32 -0.87 2.66 -12.47
N PHE A 33 -0.29 1.48 -12.68
CA PHE A 33 -0.90 0.40 -13.47
C PHE A 33 -2.26 -0.05 -12.91
N PHE A 34 -2.39 -0.21 -11.59
CA PHE A 34 -3.66 -0.56 -10.96
C PHE A 34 -4.74 0.50 -11.14
N ILE A 35 -4.38 1.78 -11.09
CA ILE A 35 -5.33 2.89 -11.25
C ILE A 35 -5.70 3.09 -12.73
N ASP A 36 -4.69 3.17 -13.60
CA ASP A 36 -4.89 3.60 -14.98
C ASP A 36 -5.35 2.48 -15.89
N GLU A 37 -4.74 1.29 -15.79
CA GLU A 37 -5.03 0.18 -16.70
C GLU A 37 -6.12 -0.72 -16.14
N LEU A 38 -5.99 -1.13 -14.87
CA LEU A 38 -6.92 -2.09 -14.27
C LEU A 38 -8.14 -1.44 -13.62
N LYS A 39 -8.18 -0.10 -13.53
CA LYS A 39 -9.28 0.69 -12.96
C LYS A 39 -9.70 0.21 -11.56
N PHE A 40 -8.73 -0.08 -10.70
CA PHE A 40 -9.00 -0.47 -9.32
C PHE A 40 -9.72 0.67 -8.59
N GLU A 41 -10.71 0.30 -7.78
CA GLU A 41 -11.53 1.26 -7.05
C GLU A 41 -10.74 1.96 -5.95
N GLN A 42 -9.81 1.24 -5.32
CA GLN A 42 -8.97 1.76 -4.26
C GLN A 42 -7.58 1.15 -4.33
N VAL A 43 -6.56 2.00 -4.27
CA VAL A 43 -5.16 1.59 -4.10
C VAL A 43 -4.59 2.29 -2.89
N TYR A 44 -4.31 1.54 -1.83
CA TYR A 44 -3.53 2.01 -0.70
C TYR A 44 -2.05 1.95 -1.08
N HIS A 45 -1.36 3.07 -0.98
CA HIS A 45 0.03 3.16 -1.42
C HIS A 45 0.92 3.63 -0.29
N PHE A 46 1.96 2.85 -0.02
CA PHE A 46 2.95 3.13 1.02
C PHE A 46 4.33 3.27 0.39
N SER A 47 4.91 4.45 0.57
CA SER A 47 6.23 4.80 0.07
C SER A 47 6.74 5.99 0.87
N LYS A 48 8.06 6.24 0.83
CA LYS A 48 8.69 7.31 1.62
C LYS A 48 8.08 8.70 1.37
N ASP A 49 7.58 8.94 0.16
CA ASP A 49 7.04 10.25 -0.26
C ASP A 49 5.58 10.14 -0.73
N ALA A 50 4.86 9.10 -0.29
CA ALA A 50 3.46 8.90 -0.62
C ALA A 50 2.57 9.90 0.12
N ALA A 51 1.45 10.29 -0.52
CA ALA A 51 0.43 11.09 0.14
C ALA A 51 -0.19 10.32 1.32
N PRO A 52 -0.56 11.00 2.43
CA PRO A 52 -1.25 10.37 3.55
C PRO A 52 -2.51 9.61 3.11
N ILE A 53 -2.82 8.53 3.83
CA ILE A 53 -4.00 7.68 3.58
C ILE A 53 -5.17 8.20 4.40
N PRO A 54 -6.26 8.66 3.75
CA PRO A 54 -7.47 9.08 4.45
C PRO A 54 -8.01 7.97 5.36
N GLN A 55 -8.42 8.36 6.57
CA GLN A 55 -9.03 7.45 7.54
C GLN A 55 -10.49 7.83 7.76
N ASP A 56 -11.34 6.83 8.02
CA ASP A 56 -12.76 7.08 8.34
C ASP A 56 -12.92 7.88 9.65
N TYR A 57 -11.95 7.76 10.56
CA TYR A 57 -11.93 8.44 11.86
C TYR A 57 -10.52 8.85 12.27
N GLY A 58 -10.41 10.06 12.82
CA GLY A 58 -9.13 10.62 13.26
C GLY A 58 -8.32 11.26 12.13
N PRO A 59 -7.05 11.63 12.38
CA PRO A 59 -6.20 12.21 11.36
C PRO A 59 -5.77 11.16 10.32
N ASP A 60 -5.46 11.64 9.12
CA ASP A 60 -4.90 10.82 8.04
C ASP A 60 -3.67 10.04 8.51
N LEU A 61 -3.54 8.83 7.98
CA LEU A 61 -2.41 7.96 8.29
C LEU A 61 -1.23 8.31 7.40
N ASP A 62 -0.06 8.56 8.00
CA ASP A 62 1.19 8.67 7.26
C ASP A 62 1.39 7.43 6.35
N ALA A 63 1.80 7.63 5.10
CA ALA A 63 2.01 6.56 4.13
C ALA A 63 3.45 6.03 4.13
N VAL A 64 4.34 6.54 4.97
CA VAL A 64 5.69 5.98 5.13
C VAL A 64 5.59 4.55 5.71
N PRO A 65 6.12 3.53 5.01
CA PRO A 65 5.95 2.10 5.37
C PRO A 65 6.82 1.69 6.56
N THR A 66 6.53 2.21 7.75
CA THR A 66 7.12 1.72 8.99
C THR A 66 6.32 0.54 9.54
N CYS A 67 6.96 -0.30 10.38
CA CYS A 67 6.27 -1.40 11.06
C CYS A 67 5.04 -0.89 11.86
N THR A 68 5.17 0.26 12.52
CA THR A 68 4.07 0.90 13.26
C THR A 68 2.94 1.34 12.34
N THR A 69 3.27 2.02 11.24
CA THR A 69 2.29 2.50 10.25
C THR A 69 1.52 1.34 9.64
N LEU A 70 2.22 0.33 9.13
CA LEU A 70 1.60 -0.82 8.48
C LEU A 70 0.73 -1.62 9.46
N ARG A 71 1.23 -1.90 10.67
CA ARG A 71 0.42 -2.58 11.70
C ARG A 71 -0.85 -1.81 12.04
N ARG A 72 -0.75 -0.48 12.19
CA ARG A 72 -1.91 0.37 12.45
C ARG A 72 -2.91 0.31 11.29
N PHE A 73 -2.42 0.45 10.06
CA PHE A 73 -3.26 0.34 8.87
C PHE A 73 -3.99 -1.00 8.80
N PHE A 74 -3.26 -2.12 8.84
CA PHE A 74 -3.87 -3.45 8.73
C PHE A 74 -4.88 -3.71 9.85
N ARG A 75 -4.58 -3.29 11.09
CA ARG A 75 -5.52 -3.43 12.19
C ARG A 75 -6.80 -2.64 11.94
N THR A 76 -6.69 -1.33 11.65
CA THR A 76 -7.87 -0.46 11.50
C THR A 76 -8.66 -0.77 10.23
N ARG A 77 -7.98 -1.02 9.10
CA ARG A 77 -8.63 -1.25 7.81
C ARG A 77 -9.44 -2.55 7.79
N PHE A 78 -8.96 -3.59 8.47
CA PHE A 78 -9.57 -4.92 8.50
C PHE A 78 -10.37 -5.20 9.78
N GLU A 79 -10.47 -4.23 10.69
CA GLU A 79 -11.31 -4.34 11.90
C GLU A 79 -12.78 -4.53 11.55
N LYS A 80 -13.24 -3.87 10.47
CA LYS A 80 -14.58 -4.04 9.92
C LYS A 80 -14.50 -4.65 8.51
N PRO A 81 -15.37 -5.62 8.16
CA PRO A 81 -15.44 -6.15 6.82
C PRO A 81 -15.70 -5.01 5.82
N PHE A 82 -14.80 -4.87 4.84
CA PHE A 82 -14.94 -3.87 3.79
C PHE A 82 -15.00 -4.46 2.39
N LEU A 83 -14.61 -5.72 2.24
CA LEU A 83 -14.76 -6.55 1.04
C LEU A 83 -15.93 -7.50 1.24
N ARG A 84 -16.59 -7.85 0.15
CA ARG A 84 -17.66 -8.84 0.10
C ARG A 84 -17.16 -10.08 -0.63
N GLU A 85 -17.91 -11.17 -0.54
CA GLU A 85 -17.65 -12.37 -1.33
C GLU A 85 -17.54 -12.01 -2.82
N GLY A 86 -16.48 -12.49 -3.45
CA GLY A 86 -16.16 -12.19 -4.85
C GLY A 86 -15.31 -10.93 -5.07
N ASP A 87 -15.13 -10.03 -4.09
CA ASP A 87 -14.21 -8.90 -4.20
C ASP A 87 -12.74 -9.38 -4.13
N ASN A 88 -11.85 -8.67 -4.82
CA ASN A 88 -10.42 -8.97 -4.86
C ASN A 88 -9.59 -7.93 -4.11
N LEU A 89 -8.58 -8.41 -3.39
CA LEU A 89 -7.55 -7.59 -2.78
C LEU A 89 -6.17 -8.05 -3.24
N TRP A 90 -5.46 -7.17 -3.93
CA TRP A 90 -4.10 -7.42 -4.39
C TRP A 90 -3.08 -6.75 -3.47
N CYS A 91 -1.98 -7.45 -3.21
CA CYS A 91 -0.86 -6.91 -2.44
C CYS A 91 0.41 -6.99 -3.27
N PHE A 92 1.10 -5.86 -3.45
CA PHE A 92 2.42 -5.78 -4.07
C PHE A 92 3.41 -5.18 -3.08
N CYS A 93 4.52 -5.89 -2.84
CA CYS A 93 5.60 -5.46 -1.95
C CYS A 93 6.93 -5.57 -2.67
N ALA A 94 7.70 -4.48 -2.68
CA ALA A 94 9.08 -4.45 -3.14
C ALA A 94 9.97 -3.91 -2.01
N ASP A 95 10.77 -4.77 -1.40
CA ASP A 95 11.58 -4.42 -0.22
C ASP A 95 12.81 -5.31 0.04
N LEU A 96 13.09 -6.30 -0.81
CA LEU A 96 14.24 -7.20 -0.67
C LEU A 96 15.17 -7.14 -1.89
N GLN A 97 16.48 -7.09 -1.63
CA GLN A 97 17.52 -7.43 -2.60
C GLN A 97 17.80 -8.93 -2.44
N ASN A 98 17.63 -9.69 -3.52
CA ASN A 98 18.07 -11.09 -3.59
C ASN A 98 19.59 -11.14 -3.79
#